data_AF-A0A7X4IXB6-F1
#
_entry.id   AF-A0A7X4IXB6-F1
#
_cell.length_a   1.000
_cell.length_b   1.000
_cell.length_c   1.000
_cell.angle_alpha   90.00
_cell.angle_beta   90.00
_cell.angle_gamma   90.00
#
_symmetry.space_group_name_H-M   'P 1'
#
loop_
_entity.id
_entity.type
_entity.pdbx_description
1 polymer ?
#
loop_
_entity_poly.entity_id
_entity_poly.type
_entity_poly.pdbx_seq_one_letter_code
_entity_poly.pdbx_strand_id
1 'polypeptide(L)'
;MADDRCALGGRFRRCARPPCDTCQYCARPMCEEHAYFLEGYDAVCVRPACRAKHDDLPGHHEYVRGVRLRNRDRLCGVEGCPEAHSFDCAKCGGRFCIRHLTDQLYPAVGARGEAEMAIVCAHCWGRRTIWSKA
;
A
#
# COMPACT_ATOMS: atom_id res chain seq x y z
N MET A 1 -6.33 30.30 -7.38
CA MET A 1 -7.41 29.49 -8.00
C MET A 1 -6.83 28.11 -8.19
N ALA A 2 -7.49 27.06 -7.68
CA ALA A 2 -7.08 25.69 -7.95
C ALA A 2 -7.15 25.47 -9.48
N ASP A 3 -6.20 24.72 -10.05
CA ASP A 3 -6.28 24.36 -11.47
C ASP A 3 -7.48 23.41 -11.63
N ASP A 4 -8.62 23.93 -12.09
CA ASP A 4 -9.88 23.22 -12.29
C ASP A 4 -9.83 22.28 -13.50
N ARG A 5 -8.68 21.66 -13.75
CA ARG A 5 -8.44 20.79 -14.90
C ARG A 5 -7.74 19.53 -14.46
N CYS A 6 -8.04 18.45 -15.15
CA CYS A 6 -7.33 17.20 -15.01
C CYS A 6 -5.82 17.41 -15.24
N ALA A 7 -4.99 16.97 -14.29
CA ALA A 7 -3.54 17.10 -14.35
C ALA A 7 -2.85 15.88 -14.99
N LEU A 8 -3.61 15.00 -15.65
CA LEU A 8 -3.09 13.84 -16.37
C LEU A 8 -2.96 14.09 -17.88
N GLY A 9 -2.11 13.29 -18.53
CA GLY A 9 -1.75 13.44 -19.93
C GLY A 9 -0.23 13.38 -20.15
N GLY A 10 0.18 13.41 -21.42
CA GLY A 10 1.60 13.39 -21.79
C GLY A 10 2.28 14.74 -21.54
N ARG A 11 3.62 14.76 -21.62
CA ARG A 11 4.46 15.96 -21.43
C ARG A 11 4.03 17.16 -22.29
N PHE A 12 3.41 16.91 -23.44
CA PHE A 12 3.02 17.93 -24.42
C PHE A 12 1.50 18.14 -24.56
N ARG A 13 0.67 17.31 -23.92
CA ARG A 13 -0.80 17.44 -23.94
C ARG A 13 -1.36 16.98 -22.60
N ARG A 14 -1.72 17.96 -21.76
CA ARG A 14 -2.52 17.71 -20.56
C ARG A 14 -3.99 17.61 -20.94
N CYS A 15 -4.71 16.75 -20.26
CA CYS A 15 -6.16 16.71 -20.33
C CYS A 15 -6.70 18.07 -19.90
N ALA A 16 -7.64 18.63 -20.68
CA ALA A 16 -8.25 19.93 -20.38
C ALA A 16 -9.65 19.78 -19.77
N ARG A 17 -10.06 18.55 -19.43
CA ARG A 17 -11.38 18.28 -18.87
C ARG A 17 -11.47 18.70 -17.41
N PRO A 18 -12.66 19.11 -16.94
CA PRO A 18 -12.88 19.37 -15.52
C PRO A 18 -12.59 18.10 -14.69
N PRO A 19 -11.96 18.23 -13.53
CA PRO A 19 -11.71 17.10 -12.66
C PRO A 19 -13.01 16.67 -11.97
N CYS A 20 -13.18 15.36 -11.83
CA CYS A 20 -14.26 14.77 -11.02
C CYS A 20 -13.77 14.43 -9.61
N ASP A 21 -12.46 14.22 -9.42
CA ASP A 21 -11.88 13.83 -8.13
C ASP A 21 -10.37 14.15 -8.06
N THR A 22 -9.76 13.89 -6.90
CA THR A 22 -8.33 14.03 -6.63
C THR A 22 -7.73 12.67 -6.27
N CYS A 23 -6.64 12.30 -6.95
CA CYS A 23 -5.98 11.02 -6.72
C CYS A 23 -5.45 10.89 -5.28
N GLN A 24 -5.89 9.85 -4.56
CA GLN A 24 -5.49 9.56 -3.18
C GLN A 24 -3.96 9.49 -2.98
N TYR A 25 -3.19 9.06 -3.99
CA TYR A 25 -1.75 8.83 -3.84
C TYR A 25 -0.84 9.96 -4.30
N CYS A 26 -1.26 10.73 -5.29
CA CYS A 26 -0.42 11.82 -5.83
C CYS A 26 -1.05 13.20 -5.73
N ALA A 27 -2.24 13.30 -5.12
CA ALA A 27 -3.01 14.52 -4.93
C ALA A 27 -3.28 15.32 -6.22
N ARG A 28 -3.18 14.66 -7.39
CA ARG A 28 -3.44 15.30 -8.68
C ARG A 28 -4.93 15.23 -9.02
N PRO A 29 -5.52 16.32 -9.53
CA PRO A 29 -6.89 16.30 -10.03
C PRO A 29 -6.99 15.41 -11.27
N MET A 30 -8.08 14.65 -11.38
CA MET A 30 -8.35 13.72 -12.48
C MET A 30 -9.80 13.84 -12.95
N CYS A 31 -10.03 13.72 -14.26
CA CYS A 31 -11.37 13.62 -14.83
C CYS A 31 -11.81 12.14 -14.91
N GLU A 32 -13.06 11.91 -15.27
CA GLU A 32 -13.66 10.55 -15.34
C GLU A 32 -12.88 9.60 -16.25
N GLU A 33 -12.34 10.07 -17.39
CA GLU A 33 -11.53 9.22 -18.29
C GLU A 33 -10.16 8.85 -17.71
N HIS A 34 -9.68 9.65 -16.77
CA HIS A 34 -8.36 9.52 -16.16
C HIS A 34 -8.44 9.03 -14.71
N ALA A 35 -9.64 8.70 -14.26
CA ALA A 35 -9.91 8.04 -13.00
C ALA A 35 -9.90 6.53 -13.21
N TYR A 36 -9.37 5.83 -12.23
CA TYR A 36 -9.38 4.38 -12.11
C TYR A 36 -10.09 4.02 -10.82
N PHE A 37 -11.14 3.23 -10.97
CA PHE A 37 -12.01 2.83 -9.88
C PHE A 37 -11.85 1.34 -9.63
N LEU A 38 -11.86 0.97 -8.36
CA LEU A 38 -11.90 -0.40 -7.88
C LEU A 38 -12.98 -0.44 -6.80
N GLU A 39 -13.87 -1.42 -6.88
CA GLU A 39 -15.01 -1.50 -5.98
C GLU A 39 -14.55 -1.60 -4.51
N GLY A 40 -15.10 -0.73 -3.65
CA GLY A 40 -14.73 -0.66 -2.24
C GLY A 40 -13.45 0.14 -1.93
N TYR A 41 -12.89 0.85 -2.92
CA TYR A 41 -11.70 1.69 -2.76
C TYR A 41 -11.92 3.08 -3.38
N ASP A 42 -11.17 4.06 -2.86
CA ASP A 42 -11.19 5.44 -3.36
C ASP A 42 -10.66 5.52 -4.79
N ALA A 43 -11.15 6.47 -5.58
CA ALA A 43 -10.67 6.66 -6.94
C ALA A 43 -9.18 7.05 -6.94
N VAL A 44 -8.44 6.52 -7.91
CA VAL A 44 -7.04 6.91 -8.16
C VAL A 44 -6.84 7.30 -9.62
N CYS A 45 -5.76 8.00 -9.92
CA CYS A 45 -5.46 8.38 -11.30
C CYS A 45 -4.89 7.20 -12.10
N VAL A 46 -5.09 7.18 -13.41
CA VAL A 46 -4.60 6.10 -14.30
C VAL A 46 -3.07 6.02 -14.45
N ARG A 47 -2.28 6.84 -13.74
CA ARG A 47 -0.81 6.73 -13.77
C ARG A 47 -0.40 5.32 -13.29
N PRO A 48 0.55 4.64 -13.98
CA PRO A 48 0.93 3.27 -13.65
C PRO A 48 1.31 3.06 -12.18
N ALA A 49 2.03 4.01 -11.56
CA ALA A 49 2.42 3.91 -10.16
C ALA A 49 1.22 3.99 -9.19
N CYS A 50 0.24 4.85 -9.47
CA CYS A 50 -0.97 4.97 -8.64
C CYS A 50 -1.87 3.75 -8.81
N ARG A 51 -2.05 3.30 -10.05
CA ARG A 51 -2.82 2.09 -10.36
C ARG A 51 -2.22 0.85 -9.70
N ALA A 52 -0.90 0.67 -9.78
CA ALA A 52 -0.24 -0.48 -9.14
C ALA A 52 -0.41 -0.51 -7.61
N LYS A 53 -0.38 0.65 -6.94
CA LYS A 53 -0.67 0.74 -5.49
C LYS A 53 -2.13 0.36 -5.19
N HIS A 54 -3.05 0.78 -6.05
CA HIS A 54 -4.47 0.50 -5.92
C HIS A 54 -4.79 -0.99 -6.11
N ASP A 55 -4.25 -1.60 -7.16
CA ASP A 55 -4.43 -3.01 -7.49
C ASP A 55 -3.80 -3.95 -6.44
N ASP A 56 -2.78 -3.48 -5.71
CA ASP A 56 -2.13 -4.22 -4.62
C ASP A 56 -2.97 -4.28 -3.33
N LEU A 57 -3.86 -3.31 -3.09
CA LEU A 57 -4.61 -3.22 -1.83
C LEU A 57 -5.54 -4.41 -1.55
N PRO A 58 -6.35 -4.92 -2.51
CA PRO A 58 -7.20 -6.10 -2.26
C PRO A 58 -6.42 -7.31 -1.80
N GLY A 59 -5.33 -7.64 -2.50
CA GLY A 59 -4.47 -8.77 -2.14
C GLY A 59 -3.82 -8.58 -0.78
N HIS A 60 -3.43 -7.35 -0.44
CA HIS A 60 -2.92 -7.05 0.89
C HIS A 60 -3.98 -7.21 1.99
N HIS A 61 -5.21 -6.73 1.77
CA HIS A 61 -6.30 -6.88 2.73
C HIS A 61 -6.66 -8.34 2.96
N GLU A 62 -6.68 -9.16 1.91
CA GLU A 62 -6.87 -10.60 2.02
C GLU A 62 -5.74 -11.28 2.82
N TYR A 63 -4.49 -10.96 2.50
CA TYR A 63 -3.34 -11.43 3.27
C TYR A 63 -3.46 -11.09 4.76
N VAL A 64 -3.79 -9.83 5.10
CA VAL A 64 -3.95 -9.39 6.48
C VAL A 64 -5.09 -10.12 7.18
N ARG A 65 -6.20 -10.39 6.49
CA ARG A 65 -7.29 -11.21 7.03
C ARG A 65 -6.81 -12.63 7.37
N GLY A 66 -6.08 -13.28 6.47
CA GLY A 66 -5.48 -14.61 6.71
C GLY A 66 -4.52 -14.63 7.90
N VAL A 67 -3.64 -13.63 7.98
CA VAL A 67 -2.71 -13.46 9.11
C VAL A 67 -3.46 -13.29 10.43
N ARG A 68 -4.49 -12.44 10.47
CA ARG A 68 -5.30 -12.21 11.68
C ARG A 68 -6.04 -13.46 12.12
N LEU A 69 -6.54 -14.25 11.17
CA LEU A 69 -7.21 -15.52 11.46
C LEU A 69 -6.27 -16.46 12.22
N ARG A 70 -5.04 -16.64 11.75
CA ARG A 70 -4.02 -17.48 12.40
C ARG A 70 -3.56 -16.94 13.75
N ASN A 71 -3.37 -15.62 13.82
CA ASN A 71 -2.94 -14.96 15.06
C ASN A 71 -3.93 -15.09 16.21
N ARG A 72 -5.23 -15.31 15.92
CA ARG A 72 -6.23 -15.61 16.95
C ARG A 72 -5.94 -16.92 17.67
N ASP A 73 -5.39 -17.89 16.95
CA ASP A 73 -5.02 -19.21 17.46
C ASP A 73 -3.57 -19.26 17.97
N ARG A 74 -2.96 -18.09 18.19
CA ARG A 74 -1.56 -17.89 18.60
C ARG A 74 -0.52 -18.44 17.63
N LEU A 75 -0.91 -18.77 16.40
CA LEU A 75 -0.02 -19.28 15.36
C LEU A 75 0.63 -18.14 14.59
N CYS A 76 1.80 -18.41 14.02
CA CYS A 76 2.45 -17.51 13.07
C CYS A 76 1.51 -17.17 11.91
N GLY A 77 1.50 -15.90 11.50
CA GLY A 77 0.68 -15.40 10.40
C GLY A 77 0.98 -16.02 9.02
N VAL A 78 2.09 -16.74 8.85
CA VAL A 78 2.38 -17.47 7.61
C VAL A 78 1.54 -18.75 7.55
N GLU A 79 0.84 -18.92 6.43
CA GLU A 79 0.06 -20.12 6.15
C GLU A 79 0.95 -21.38 6.21
N GLY A 80 0.43 -22.44 6.85
CA GLY A 80 1.17 -23.69 7.03
C GLY A 80 2.27 -23.66 8.11
N CYS A 81 2.59 -22.52 8.71
CA CYS A 81 3.57 -22.47 9.80
C CYS A 81 2.95 -22.88 11.15
N PRO A 82 3.41 -23.98 11.79
CA PRO A 82 2.83 -24.44 13.06
C PRO A 82 3.40 -23.70 14.29
N GLU A 83 4.41 -22.86 14.12
CA GLU A 83 5.06 -22.17 15.24
C GLU A 83 4.17 -21.08 15.85
N ALA A 84 4.34 -20.85 17.15
CA ALA A 84 3.70 -19.72 17.82
C ALA A 84 4.27 -18.39 17.34
N HIS A 85 3.43 -17.35 17.32
CA HIS A 85 3.91 -16.00 17.00
C HIS A 85 4.58 -15.34 18.21
N SER A 86 5.54 -14.45 17.97
CA SER A 86 6.25 -13.74 19.05
C SER A 86 6.50 -12.26 18.77
N PHE A 87 6.37 -11.83 17.52
CA PHE A 87 6.79 -10.51 17.08
C PHE A 87 5.79 -9.91 16.09
N ASP A 88 5.63 -8.60 16.13
CA ASP A 88 4.72 -7.85 15.27
C ASP A 88 5.43 -7.28 14.04
N CYS A 89 4.79 -7.37 12.87
CA CYS A 89 5.21 -6.65 11.68
C CYS A 89 4.76 -5.19 11.78
N ALA A 90 5.71 -4.25 11.71
CA ALA A 90 5.43 -2.82 11.84
C ALA A 90 4.57 -2.22 10.71
N LYS A 91 4.35 -2.94 9.60
CA LYS A 91 3.53 -2.47 8.47
C LYS A 91 2.10 -2.97 8.50
N CYS A 92 1.90 -4.28 8.65
CA CYS A 92 0.56 -4.86 8.62
C CYS A 92 -0.04 -5.11 10.01
N GLY A 93 0.75 -4.98 11.08
CA GLY A 93 0.33 -5.31 12.45
C GLY A 93 0.09 -6.81 12.66
N GLY A 94 0.52 -7.66 11.72
CA GLY A 94 0.42 -9.11 11.85
C GLY A 94 1.53 -9.67 12.75
N ARG A 95 1.22 -10.72 13.50
CA ARG A 95 2.19 -11.43 14.35
C ARG A 95 2.82 -12.64 13.65
N PHE A 96 4.12 -12.82 13.85
CA PHE A 96 4.92 -13.85 13.19
C PHE A 96 5.93 -14.48 14.17
N CYS A 97 6.40 -15.69 13.85
CA CYS A 97 7.59 -16.24 14.51
C CYS A 97 8.85 -15.56 13.95
N ILE A 98 9.96 -15.68 14.67
CA ILE A 98 11.23 -15.02 14.29
C ILE A 98 11.71 -15.41 12.89
N ARG A 99 11.41 -16.63 12.42
CA ARG A 99 11.83 -17.15 11.11
C ARG A 99 11.10 -16.49 9.94
N HIS A 100 9.91 -15.92 10.17
CA HIS A 100 9.07 -15.33 9.13
C HIS A 100 9.07 -13.80 9.15
N LEU A 101 9.93 -13.22 9.98
CA LEU A 101 10.27 -11.81 9.94
C LEU A 101 11.59 -11.63 9.22
N THR A 102 11.68 -10.57 8.43
CA THR A 102 12.92 -10.22 7.77
C THR A 102 13.92 -9.70 8.81
N ASP A 103 15.16 -10.15 8.71
CA ASP A 103 16.31 -9.50 9.34
C ASP A 103 16.59 -8.10 8.77
N GLN A 104 15.97 -7.80 7.62
CA GLN A 104 16.14 -6.55 6.90
C GLN A 104 15.39 -5.40 7.57
N LEU A 105 16.13 -4.34 7.84
CA LEU A 105 15.64 -3.13 8.49
C LEU A 105 14.81 -2.33 7.47
N TYR A 106 13.52 -2.19 7.74
CA TYR A 106 12.62 -1.38 6.92
C TYR A 106 12.79 0.09 7.30
N PRO A 107 13.19 0.99 6.38
CA PRO A 107 13.23 2.42 6.66
C PRO A 107 11.80 2.91 6.89
N ALA A 108 11.49 3.15 8.15
CA ALA A 108 10.24 3.72 8.61
C ALA A 108 10.47 5.20 8.95
N VAL A 109 9.39 5.97 8.91
CA VAL A 109 9.37 7.32 9.46
C VAL A 109 8.66 7.19 10.81
N GLY A 110 9.41 7.42 11.89
CA GLY A 110 8.92 7.41 13.25
C GLY A 110 7.88 8.51 13.48
N ALA A 111 7.22 8.48 14.63
CA ALA A 111 6.11 9.38 14.94
C ALA A 111 6.49 10.87 14.89
N ARG A 112 7.79 11.22 15.01
CA ARG A 112 8.29 12.61 14.95
C ARG A 112 9.07 12.90 13.67
N GLY A 113 8.97 12.04 12.67
CA GLY A 113 9.64 12.21 11.37
C GLY A 113 11.04 11.61 11.29
N GLU A 114 11.54 10.96 12.34
CA GLU A 114 12.86 10.33 12.35
C GLU A 114 12.91 9.07 11.50
N ALA A 115 14.06 8.78 10.90
CA ALA A 115 14.27 7.49 10.26
C ALA A 115 14.40 6.41 11.35
N GLU A 116 13.47 5.45 11.35
CA GLU A 116 13.46 4.32 12.28
C GLU A 116 13.63 3.01 11.51
N MET A 117 14.24 2.03 12.17
CA MET A 117 14.39 0.69 11.63
C MET A 117 13.32 -0.22 12.20
N ALA A 118 12.50 -0.80 11.33
CA ALA A 118 11.42 -1.68 11.74
C ALA A 118 11.52 -3.06 11.10
N ILE A 119 11.12 -4.09 11.86
CA ILE A 119 11.04 -5.46 11.39
C ILE A 119 9.69 -5.65 10.67
N VAL A 120 9.72 -6.29 9.50
CA VAL A 120 8.52 -6.55 8.70
C VAL A 120 8.44 -8.00 8.24
N CYS A 121 7.24 -8.46 7.89
CA CYS A 121 7.06 -9.75 7.26
C CYS A 121 7.49 -9.72 5.79
N ALA A 122 7.82 -10.90 5.24
CA ALA A 122 8.25 -11.04 3.84
C ALA A 122 7.25 -10.45 2.83
N HIS A 123 5.95 -10.56 3.09
CA HIS A 123 4.91 -9.97 2.24
C HIS A 123 5.01 -8.44 2.19
N CYS A 124 5.06 -7.77 3.34
CA CYS A 124 5.22 -6.32 3.42
C CYS A 124 6.57 -5.86 2.86
N TRP A 125 7.63 -6.65 3.04
CA TRP A 125 8.91 -6.40 2.43
C TRP A 125 8.83 -6.39 0.90
N GLY A 126 8.17 -7.38 0.28
CA GLY A 126 7.99 -7.46 -1.18
C GLY A 126 7.21 -6.28 -1.76
N ARG A 127 6.16 -5.84 -1.05
CA ARG A 127 5.31 -4.70 -1.46
C ARG A 127 6.06 -3.37 -1.58
N ARG A 128 7.23 -3.22 -0.95
CA ARG A 128 8.03 -1.98 -1.05
C ARG A 128 8.31 -1.56 -2.49
N THR A 129 8.43 -2.50 -3.42
CA THR A 129 8.70 -2.23 -4.84
C THR A 129 7.55 -1.50 -5.56
N ILE A 130 6.33 -1.68 -5.07
CA ILE A 130 5.12 -0.99 -5.55
C ILE A 130 5.02 0.38 -4.86
N TRP A 131 5.28 0.42 -3.56
CA TRP A 131 5.02 1.59 -2.72
C TRP A 131 6.14 2.65 -2.70
N SER A 132 7.37 2.28 -3.10
CA SER A 132 8.50 3.21 -3.23
C SER A 132 8.47 4.08 -4.49
N LYS A 133 7.60 3.77 -5.46
CA LYS A 133 7.48 4.54 -6.71
C LYS A 133 6.58 5.77 -6.51
N ALA A 134 7.02 6.92 -7.03
CA ALA A 134 6.28 8.20 -7.02
C ALA A 134 5.44 8.43 -8.30
#